data_AF-K2ILR4-F1
#
_entry.id   AF-K2ILR4-F1
#
_cell.length_a   1.000
_cell.length_b   1.000
_cell.length_c   1.000
_cell.angle_alpha   90.00
_cell.angle_beta   90.00
_cell.angle_gamma   90.00
#
_symmetry.space_group_name_H-M   'P 1'
#
loop_
_entity.id
_entity.type
_entity.pdbx_description
1 polymer ?
#
loop_
_entity_poly.entity_id
_entity_poly.type
_entity_poly.pdbx_seq_one_letter_code
_entity_poly.pdbx_strand_id
1 'polypeptide(L)'
;MRKPIKHAVTHDHLLALVPTGPAWQVDWGEIWPLWSELATLDACPQDLIHHAEGDVGTHTRMVVEALVADPDWQGLPEVDRTNLFWAAVLHDIGKPAVTKHEDDGRISSRGHSRVGASIARELLWYAGSPFAWREALCGIIAHHQLPFWLIERPDPQRMAIETSWRCRPDHLCLHAKADAMGRKCEDQQSILENVSLAALTFQEANCWDHQFAFANDESRVAFFELEDRDPHYEAHEAFPCTVIVMSGLPGVGKDTWIGKNCPEHPVVSLDTIRDELGVSASDNQGQVIQAAHERAREHLRAGRDFVWNATNVTRQNRSRVLRLLRDYGACVEIVYLEENPDQLRHQNRERPDAVPEAVITHLSKKLEPPQLWEAHRVNLV
;
A
#
# COMPACT_ATOMS: atom_id res chain seq x y z
N MET A 1 -18.94 -32.35 -10.14
CA MET A 1 -19.54 -31.12 -10.70
C MET A 1 -18.51 -30.01 -10.59
N ARG A 2 -18.05 -29.45 -11.73
CA ARG A 2 -17.22 -28.24 -11.72
C ARG A 2 -18.10 -27.12 -11.14
N LYS A 3 -17.66 -26.47 -10.06
CA LYS A 3 -18.31 -25.23 -9.59
C LYS A 3 -18.38 -24.26 -10.78
N PRO A 4 -19.50 -23.55 -10.98
CA PRO A 4 -19.58 -22.57 -12.05
C PRO A 4 -18.44 -21.57 -11.87
N ILE A 5 -17.76 -21.25 -12.97
CA ILE A 5 -16.75 -20.20 -13.01
C ILE A 5 -17.50 -18.93 -12.62
N LYS A 6 -17.32 -18.45 -11.37
CA LYS A 6 -17.69 -17.07 -11.03
C LYS A 6 -17.00 -16.21 -12.09
N HIS A 7 -17.75 -15.35 -12.78
CA HIS A 7 -17.14 -14.37 -13.67
C HIS A 7 -15.96 -13.72 -12.92
N ALA A 8 -14.76 -13.77 -13.51
CA ALA A 8 -13.61 -13.13 -12.90
C ALA A 8 -13.96 -11.66 -12.72
N VAL A 9 -13.84 -11.15 -11.50
CA VAL A 9 -14.09 -9.73 -11.23
C VAL A 9 -13.07 -8.93 -12.03
N THR A 10 -13.52 -7.92 -12.78
CA THR A 10 -12.64 -7.05 -13.60
C THR A 10 -12.76 -5.60 -13.14
N HIS A 11 -11.77 -4.77 -13.45
CA HIS A 11 -11.79 -3.35 -13.12
C HIS A 11 -13.02 -2.64 -13.70
N ASP A 12 -13.37 -2.89 -14.97
CA ASP A 12 -14.56 -2.30 -15.60
C ASP A 12 -15.85 -2.72 -14.90
N HIS A 13 -15.93 -3.96 -14.42
CA HIS A 13 -17.07 -4.42 -13.63
C HIS A 13 -17.15 -3.68 -12.28
N LEU A 14 -16.02 -3.45 -11.62
CA LEU A 14 -15.97 -2.64 -10.39
C LEU A 14 -16.45 -1.21 -10.63
N LEU A 15 -16.04 -0.57 -11.73
CA LEU A 15 -16.48 0.78 -12.07
C LEU A 15 -17.98 0.84 -12.39
N ALA A 16 -18.51 -0.15 -13.09
CA ALA A 16 -19.93 -0.23 -13.46
C ALA A 16 -20.87 -0.36 -12.25
N LEU A 17 -20.37 -0.85 -11.11
CA LEU A 17 -21.13 -1.00 -9.87
C LEU A 17 -21.16 0.25 -8.99
N VAL A 18 -20.40 1.30 -9.35
CA VAL A 18 -20.41 2.56 -8.61
C VAL A 18 -21.72 3.31 -8.92
N PRO A 19 -22.51 3.71 -7.90
CA PRO A 19 -23.77 4.41 -8.11
C PRO A 19 -23.59 5.68 -8.95
N THR A 20 -24.56 5.93 -9.83
CA THR A 20 -24.61 7.14 -10.66
C THR A 20 -25.85 7.98 -10.35
N GLY A 21 -25.71 9.29 -10.49
CA GLY A 21 -26.79 10.24 -10.28
C GLY A 21 -27.86 10.19 -11.38
N PRO A 22 -29.12 10.57 -11.08
CA PRO A 22 -29.57 11.15 -9.81
C PRO A 22 -30.02 10.09 -8.77
N ALA A 23 -30.02 8.80 -9.13
CA ALA A 23 -30.57 7.76 -8.27
C ALA A 23 -29.66 7.44 -7.07
N TRP A 24 -28.34 7.41 -7.27
CA TRP A 24 -27.34 7.13 -6.23
C TRP A 24 -27.68 5.89 -5.37
N GLN A 25 -28.13 4.82 -6.02
CA GLN A 25 -28.50 3.57 -5.35
C GLN A 25 -27.37 2.55 -5.44
N VAL A 26 -27.07 1.91 -4.30
CA VAL A 26 -26.06 0.84 -4.21
C VAL A 26 -26.69 -0.51 -4.52
N ASP A 27 -26.11 -1.25 -5.46
CA ASP A 27 -26.54 -2.63 -5.75
C ASP A 27 -25.78 -3.63 -4.87
N TRP A 28 -26.28 -3.81 -3.66
CA TRP A 28 -25.73 -4.80 -2.72
C TRP A 28 -25.84 -6.25 -3.23
N GLY A 29 -26.81 -6.53 -4.11
CA GLY A 29 -27.01 -7.84 -4.71
C GLY A 29 -25.87 -8.24 -5.65
N GLU A 30 -25.31 -7.26 -6.36
CA GLU A 30 -24.17 -7.47 -7.25
C GLU A 30 -22.81 -7.29 -6.54
N ILE A 31 -22.68 -6.30 -5.64
CA ILE A 31 -21.41 -5.98 -4.97
C ILE A 31 -20.98 -7.06 -3.98
N TRP A 32 -21.88 -7.49 -3.09
CA TRP A 32 -21.51 -8.34 -1.96
C TRP A 32 -21.03 -9.76 -2.37
N PRO A 33 -21.55 -10.38 -3.45
CA PRO A 33 -21.08 -11.69 -3.91
C PRO A 33 -19.76 -11.72 -4.69
N LEU A 34 -19.20 -10.55 -5.07
CA LEU A 34 -17.99 -10.45 -5.89
C LEU A 34 -16.83 -11.26 -5.30
N TRP A 35 -16.59 -11.06 -4.00
CA TRP A 35 -15.51 -11.72 -3.26
C TRP A 35 -16.06 -12.39 -2.00
N SER A 36 -15.55 -13.59 -1.70
CA SER A 36 -15.90 -14.32 -0.48
C SER A 36 -15.57 -13.54 0.79
N GLU A 37 -14.56 -12.69 0.70
CA GLU A 37 -14.03 -11.83 1.74
C GLU A 37 -15.06 -10.77 2.19
N LEU A 38 -15.98 -10.35 1.31
CA LEU A 38 -17.08 -9.47 1.70
C LEU A 38 -18.13 -10.23 2.52
N ALA A 39 -18.47 -11.45 2.09
CA ALA A 39 -19.43 -12.29 2.80
C ALA A 39 -18.96 -12.69 4.22
N THR A 40 -17.66 -12.74 4.49
CA THR A 40 -17.15 -13.03 5.84
C THR A 40 -17.34 -11.86 6.82
N LEU A 41 -17.58 -10.64 6.33
CA LEU A 41 -17.83 -9.47 7.18
C LEU A 41 -19.16 -9.59 7.94
N ASP A 42 -20.17 -10.22 7.33
CA ASP A 42 -21.50 -10.44 7.95
C ASP A 42 -21.44 -11.36 9.19
N ALA A 43 -20.37 -12.15 9.32
CA ALA A 43 -20.16 -13.04 10.46
C ALA A 43 -19.11 -12.50 11.45
N CYS A 44 -18.48 -11.37 11.18
CA CYS A 44 -17.46 -10.80 12.03
C CYS A 44 -18.11 -9.85 13.06
N PRO A 45 -18.14 -10.19 14.36
CA PRO A 45 -18.71 -9.31 15.36
C PRO A 45 -17.85 -8.06 15.57
N GLN A 46 -18.48 -6.97 16.02
CA GLN A 46 -17.81 -5.77 16.47
C GLN A 46 -18.15 -5.46 17.94
N ASP A 47 -17.42 -4.51 18.51
CA ASP A 47 -17.64 -4.07 19.89
C ASP A 47 -18.95 -3.29 20.02
N LEU A 48 -19.86 -3.71 20.91
CA LEU A 48 -21.21 -3.14 21.03
C LEU A 48 -21.26 -1.68 21.51
N ILE A 49 -20.19 -1.15 22.11
CA ILE A 49 -20.15 0.26 22.54
C ILE A 49 -19.78 1.15 21.35
N HIS A 50 -18.78 0.73 20.58
CA HIS A 50 -18.33 1.50 19.42
C HIS A 50 -19.14 1.21 18.15
N HIS A 51 -19.85 0.08 18.11
CA HIS A 51 -20.55 -0.44 16.95
C HIS A 51 -21.85 -1.16 17.37
N ALA A 52 -22.82 -0.39 17.87
CA ALA A 52 -24.12 -0.93 18.27
C ALA A 52 -24.94 -1.47 17.07
N GLU A 53 -24.52 -1.20 15.83
CA GLU A 53 -25.06 -1.77 14.60
C GLU A 53 -24.79 -3.27 14.44
N GLY A 54 -23.81 -3.84 15.15
CA GLY A 54 -23.58 -5.27 15.22
C GLY A 54 -22.30 -5.74 14.52
N ASP A 55 -22.43 -6.26 13.30
CA ASP A 55 -21.33 -6.90 12.57
C ASP A 55 -20.64 -5.95 11.57
N VAL A 56 -19.44 -6.36 11.13
CA VAL A 56 -18.63 -5.57 10.19
C VAL A 56 -19.33 -5.37 8.84
N GLY A 57 -20.10 -6.34 8.38
CA GLY A 57 -20.82 -6.25 7.11
C GLY A 57 -21.93 -5.21 7.18
N THR A 58 -22.72 -5.22 8.24
CA THR A 58 -23.75 -4.20 8.51
C THR A 58 -23.14 -2.80 8.59
N HIS A 59 -22.04 -2.64 9.34
CA HIS A 59 -21.30 -1.38 9.42
C HIS A 59 -20.83 -0.91 8.03
N THR A 60 -20.14 -1.76 7.28
CA THR A 60 -19.61 -1.43 5.95
C THR A 60 -20.69 -0.90 5.00
N ARG A 61 -21.88 -1.53 5.00
CA ARG A 61 -23.00 -1.05 4.18
C ARG A 61 -23.47 0.32 4.62
N MET A 62 -23.61 0.55 5.93
CA MET A 62 -23.99 1.86 6.46
C MET A 62 -22.99 2.96 6.10
N VAL A 63 -21.68 2.68 6.15
CA VAL A 63 -20.63 3.61 5.74
C VAL A 63 -20.75 3.98 4.26
N VAL A 64 -20.94 2.99 3.38
CA VAL A 64 -21.08 3.23 1.94
C VAL A 64 -22.36 4.01 1.62
N GLU A 65 -23.48 3.69 2.26
CA GLU A 65 -24.73 4.46 2.09
C GLU A 65 -24.56 5.92 2.55
N ALA A 66 -23.87 6.14 3.68
CA ALA A 66 -23.55 7.49 4.16
C ALA A 66 -22.65 8.25 3.17
N LEU A 67 -21.64 7.58 2.59
CA LEU A 67 -20.76 8.17 1.58
C LEU A 67 -21.54 8.54 0.30
N VAL A 68 -22.37 7.63 -0.22
CA VAL A 68 -23.12 7.82 -1.47
C VAL A 68 -24.17 8.92 -1.34
N ALA A 69 -24.73 9.11 -0.14
CA ALA A 69 -25.64 10.21 0.17
C ALA A 69 -24.94 11.57 0.34
N ASP A 70 -23.62 11.61 0.47
CA ASP A 70 -22.86 12.84 0.72
C ASP A 70 -22.70 13.68 -0.57
N PRO A 71 -23.19 14.94 -0.60
CA PRO A 71 -23.00 15.82 -1.74
C PRO A 71 -21.54 16.07 -2.12
N ASP A 72 -20.63 16.05 -1.14
CA ASP A 72 -19.20 16.25 -1.39
C ASP A 72 -18.64 15.09 -2.24
N TRP A 73 -19.05 13.84 -1.95
CA TRP A 73 -18.70 12.65 -2.75
C TRP A 73 -19.37 12.67 -4.12
N GLN A 74 -20.65 13.06 -4.20
CA GLN A 74 -21.39 13.15 -5.47
C GLN A 74 -20.75 14.17 -6.43
N GLY A 75 -20.18 15.25 -5.88
CA GLY A 75 -19.48 16.31 -6.61
C GLY A 75 -18.06 15.97 -7.08
N LEU A 76 -17.49 14.84 -6.62
CA LEU A 76 -16.14 14.43 -7.03
C LEU A 76 -16.05 14.06 -8.53
N PRO A 77 -14.87 14.25 -9.16
CA PRO A 77 -14.56 13.62 -10.43
C PRO A 77 -14.81 12.11 -10.38
N GLU A 78 -15.23 11.52 -11.50
CA GLU A 78 -15.61 10.09 -11.55
C GLU A 78 -14.49 9.15 -11.07
N VAL A 79 -13.24 9.44 -11.42
CA VAL A 79 -12.07 8.66 -10.97
C VAL A 79 -11.91 8.67 -9.45
N ASP A 80 -12.14 9.82 -8.80
CA ASP A 80 -12.02 9.98 -7.35
C ASP A 80 -13.24 9.35 -6.65
N ARG A 81 -14.43 9.56 -7.22
CA ARG A 81 -15.69 9.01 -6.71
C ARG A 81 -15.67 7.48 -6.67
N THR A 82 -15.22 6.85 -7.77
CA THR A 82 -15.10 5.39 -7.88
C THR A 82 -14.02 4.84 -6.95
N ASN A 83 -12.88 5.55 -6.80
CA ASN A 83 -11.82 5.17 -5.88
C ASN A 83 -12.31 5.16 -4.43
N LEU A 84 -12.96 6.25 -4.00
CA LEU A 84 -13.43 6.42 -2.64
C LEU A 84 -14.57 5.46 -2.29
N PHE A 85 -15.45 5.17 -3.25
CA PHE A 85 -16.50 4.17 -3.11
C PHE A 85 -15.92 2.79 -2.77
N TRP A 86 -14.95 2.33 -3.58
CA TRP A 86 -14.33 1.02 -3.34
C TRP A 86 -13.41 1.02 -2.11
N ALA A 87 -12.84 2.16 -1.72
CA ALA A 87 -12.17 2.29 -0.44
C ALA A 87 -13.15 2.04 0.72
N ALA A 88 -14.34 2.65 0.69
CA ALA A 88 -15.38 2.44 1.70
C ALA A 88 -15.90 1.00 1.74
N VAL A 89 -16.13 0.36 0.59
CA VAL A 89 -16.54 -1.06 0.53
C VAL A 89 -15.51 -1.99 1.16
N LEU A 90 -14.21 -1.66 1.08
CA LEU A 90 -13.12 -2.53 1.50
C LEU A 90 -12.39 -2.09 2.78
N HIS A 91 -12.75 -0.95 3.39
CA HIS A 91 -11.97 -0.33 4.49
C HIS A 91 -11.72 -1.27 5.67
N ASP A 92 -12.70 -2.12 5.96
CA ASP A 92 -12.72 -3.05 7.09
C ASP A 92 -12.53 -4.51 6.68
N ILE A 93 -12.18 -4.79 5.43
CA ILE A 93 -12.03 -6.17 4.89
C ILE A 93 -11.01 -7.01 5.67
N GLY A 94 -10.09 -6.35 6.39
CA GLY A 94 -9.07 -7.00 7.22
C GLY A 94 -9.56 -7.44 8.60
N LYS A 95 -10.70 -6.96 9.10
CA LYS A 95 -11.17 -7.26 10.47
C LYS A 95 -11.30 -8.78 10.74
N PRO A 96 -11.94 -9.60 9.88
CA PRO A 96 -12.10 -11.03 10.13
C PRO A 96 -10.79 -11.78 10.39
N ALA A 97 -9.67 -11.33 9.83
CA ALA A 97 -8.37 -11.96 9.97
C ALA A 97 -7.68 -11.67 11.32
N VAL A 98 -8.10 -10.62 12.03
CA VAL A 98 -7.41 -10.13 13.25
C VAL A 98 -8.33 -9.87 14.44
N THR A 99 -9.64 -10.02 14.28
CA THR A 99 -10.61 -9.84 15.37
C THR A 99 -10.39 -10.86 16.50
N LYS A 100 -10.42 -10.37 17.73
CA LYS A 100 -10.27 -11.17 18.96
C LYS A 100 -11.29 -10.74 20.01
N HIS A 101 -11.70 -11.71 20.83
CA HIS A 101 -12.38 -11.46 22.09
C HIS A 101 -11.34 -11.23 23.18
N GLU A 102 -11.43 -10.09 23.84
CA GLU A 102 -10.55 -9.71 24.94
C GLU A 102 -11.08 -10.26 26.28
N ASP A 103 -10.22 -10.31 27.29
CA ASP A 103 -10.54 -10.89 28.61
C ASP A 103 -11.65 -10.12 29.37
N ASP A 104 -11.83 -8.84 29.05
CA ASP A 104 -12.87 -7.97 29.61
C ASP A 104 -14.22 -8.07 28.86
N GLY A 105 -14.33 -9.00 27.91
CA GLY A 105 -15.52 -9.20 27.08
C GLY A 105 -15.64 -8.24 25.90
N ARG A 106 -14.67 -7.35 25.70
CA ARG A 106 -14.61 -6.42 24.55
C ARG A 106 -14.15 -7.14 23.29
N ILE A 107 -14.37 -6.52 22.15
CA ILE A 107 -13.88 -7.03 20.86
C ILE A 107 -12.87 -6.04 20.29
N SER A 108 -11.73 -6.54 19.83
CA SER A 108 -10.71 -5.73 19.18
C SER A 108 -10.28 -6.32 17.85
N SER A 109 -9.95 -5.46 16.89
CA SER A 109 -9.44 -5.85 15.56
C SER A 109 -8.12 -5.13 15.28
N ARG A 110 -7.19 -5.13 16.24
CA ARG A 110 -5.92 -4.39 16.13
C ARG A 110 -5.12 -4.84 14.90
N GLY A 111 -4.73 -3.88 14.07
CA GLY A 111 -3.95 -4.11 12.84
C GLY A 111 -4.77 -4.43 11.59
N HIS A 112 -6.11 -4.39 11.65
CA HIS A 112 -6.98 -4.70 10.51
C HIS A 112 -6.75 -3.77 9.32
N SER A 113 -6.43 -2.49 9.52
CA SER A 113 -6.25 -1.53 8.41
C SER A 113 -5.09 -1.96 7.50
N ARG A 114 -3.95 -2.40 8.08
CA ARG A 114 -2.80 -2.91 7.31
C ARG A 114 -3.12 -4.22 6.59
N VAL A 115 -3.80 -5.14 7.28
CA VAL A 115 -4.19 -6.43 6.69
C VAL A 115 -5.23 -6.22 5.58
N GLY A 116 -6.19 -5.32 5.79
CA GLY A 116 -7.22 -4.94 4.84
C GLY A 116 -6.64 -4.33 3.58
N ALA A 117 -5.68 -3.41 3.70
CA ALA A 117 -4.98 -2.87 2.54
C ALA A 117 -4.23 -3.95 1.74
N SER A 118 -3.68 -4.97 2.41
CA SER A 118 -3.04 -6.11 1.72
C SER A 118 -4.05 -6.98 0.97
N ILE A 119 -5.20 -7.27 1.59
CA ILE A 119 -6.29 -8.05 0.96
C ILE A 119 -6.85 -7.28 -0.24
N ALA A 120 -7.20 -6.00 -0.04
CA ALA A 120 -7.72 -5.14 -1.10
C ALA A 120 -6.75 -5.06 -2.28
N ARG A 121 -5.45 -4.89 -2.03
CA ARG A 121 -4.43 -4.89 -3.08
C ARG A 121 -4.44 -6.18 -3.90
N GLU A 122 -4.48 -7.34 -3.25
CA GLU A 122 -4.52 -8.63 -3.93
C GLU A 122 -5.78 -8.76 -4.79
N LEU A 123 -6.95 -8.46 -4.23
CA LEU A 123 -8.24 -8.53 -4.95
C LEU A 123 -8.25 -7.62 -6.19
N LEU A 124 -7.78 -6.38 -6.03
CA LEU A 124 -7.78 -5.39 -7.10
C LEU A 124 -6.70 -5.66 -8.16
N TRP A 125 -5.57 -6.23 -7.78
CA TRP A 125 -4.54 -6.69 -8.72
C TRP A 125 -5.07 -7.85 -9.59
N TYR A 126 -5.76 -8.82 -8.99
CA TYR A 126 -6.45 -9.88 -9.75
C TYR A 126 -7.62 -9.37 -10.60
N ALA A 127 -8.25 -8.26 -10.20
CA ALA A 127 -9.25 -7.60 -11.02
C ALA A 127 -8.66 -6.79 -12.19
N GLY A 128 -7.33 -6.69 -12.31
CA GLY A 128 -6.67 -5.89 -13.34
C GLY A 128 -6.83 -4.39 -13.12
N SER A 129 -7.05 -3.94 -11.88
CA SER A 129 -7.18 -2.52 -11.58
C SER A 129 -5.85 -1.78 -11.77
N PRO A 130 -5.85 -0.57 -12.38
CA PRO A 130 -4.64 0.21 -12.57
C PRO A 130 -3.89 0.46 -11.27
N PHE A 131 -2.55 0.39 -11.32
CA PHE A 131 -1.68 0.52 -10.15
C PHE A 131 -2.00 1.78 -9.32
N ALA A 132 -2.04 2.95 -9.97
CA ALA A 132 -2.27 4.22 -9.29
C ALA A 132 -3.62 4.27 -8.57
N TRP A 133 -4.68 3.79 -9.23
CA TRP A 133 -6.03 3.72 -8.64
C TRP A 133 -6.05 2.76 -7.45
N ARG A 134 -5.47 1.56 -7.60
CA ARG A 134 -5.41 0.54 -6.56
C ARG A 134 -4.64 1.02 -5.33
N GLU A 135 -3.45 1.60 -5.52
CA GLU A 135 -2.61 2.01 -4.39
C GLU A 135 -3.16 3.26 -3.68
N ALA A 136 -3.82 4.18 -4.38
CA ALA A 136 -4.53 5.30 -3.76
C ALA A 136 -5.63 4.80 -2.80
N LEU A 137 -6.42 3.83 -3.25
CA LEU A 137 -7.45 3.18 -2.44
C LEU A 137 -6.84 2.45 -1.24
N CYS A 138 -5.76 1.68 -1.45
CA CYS A 138 -5.08 0.97 -0.37
C CYS A 138 -4.47 1.92 0.67
N GLY A 139 -4.03 3.11 0.25
CA GLY A 139 -3.56 4.17 1.13
C GLY A 139 -4.64 4.64 2.09
N ILE A 140 -5.86 4.85 1.58
CA ILE A 140 -7.04 5.19 2.41
C ILE A 140 -7.35 4.06 3.39
N ILE A 141 -7.47 2.81 2.91
CA ILE A 141 -7.76 1.65 3.79
C ILE A 141 -6.74 1.53 4.92
N ALA A 142 -5.44 1.71 4.63
CA ALA A 142 -4.39 1.58 5.62
C ALA A 142 -4.44 2.66 6.71
N HIS A 143 -5.05 3.81 6.45
CA HIS A 143 -5.08 4.97 7.34
C HIS A 143 -6.49 5.42 7.71
N HIS A 144 -7.55 4.70 7.36
CA HIS A 144 -8.94 5.18 7.44
C HIS A 144 -9.37 5.67 8.83
N GLN A 145 -8.75 5.14 9.89
CA GLN A 145 -9.03 5.55 11.27
C GLN A 145 -8.22 6.76 11.74
N LEU A 146 -7.15 7.15 11.04
CA LEU A 146 -6.26 8.25 11.41
C LEU A 146 -7.00 9.55 11.72
N PRO A 147 -7.97 10.00 10.90
CA PRO A 147 -8.67 11.25 11.18
C PRO A 147 -9.43 11.25 12.52
N PHE A 148 -9.78 10.08 13.08
CA PHE A 148 -10.47 10.00 14.37
C PHE A 148 -9.62 10.41 15.55
N TRP A 149 -8.30 10.38 15.42
CA TRP A 149 -7.38 10.57 16.54
C TRP A 149 -6.14 11.40 16.19
N LEU A 150 -6.02 11.93 14.96
CA LEU A 150 -4.82 12.63 14.49
C LEU A 150 -4.38 13.73 15.47
N ILE A 151 -5.31 14.59 15.88
CA ILE A 151 -5.04 15.76 16.73
C ILE A 151 -4.58 15.38 18.15
N GLU A 152 -4.91 14.19 18.62
CA GLU A 152 -4.58 13.69 19.97
C GLU A 152 -3.18 13.07 20.04
N ARG A 153 -2.51 12.93 18.89
CA ARG A 153 -1.20 12.31 18.83
C ARG A 153 -0.09 13.28 19.23
N PRO A 154 1.10 12.77 19.60
CA PRO A 154 2.22 13.60 20.01
C PRO A 154 2.69 14.59 18.94
N ASP A 155 2.68 14.20 17.66
CA ASP A 155 3.14 15.04 16.55
C ASP A 155 2.15 14.98 15.36
N PRO A 156 1.00 15.66 15.48
CA PRO A 156 -0.06 15.62 14.47
C PRO A 156 0.39 16.20 13.13
N GLN A 157 1.25 17.22 13.13
CA GLN A 157 1.76 17.84 11.90
C GLN A 157 2.64 16.86 11.12
N ARG A 158 3.56 16.17 11.80
CA ARG A 158 4.40 15.15 11.14
C ARG A 158 3.57 14.03 10.53
N MET A 159 2.59 13.47 11.25
CA MET A 159 1.76 12.42 10.66
C MET A 159 0.87 12.96 9.54
N ALA A 160 0.44 14.22 9.58
CA ALA A 160 -0.29 14.83 8.47
C ALA A 160 0.57 14.83 7.19
N ILE A 161 1.83 15.24 7.30
CA ILE A 161 2.81 15.19 6.21
C ILE A 161 3.03 13.75 5.75
N GLU A 162 3.33 12.81 6.66
CA GLU A 162 3.56 11.40 6.31
C GLU A 162 2.35 10.76 5.62
N THR A 163 1.14 11.14 6.03
CA THR A 163 -0.12 10.63 5.46
C THR A 163 -0.39 11.22 4.09
N SER A 164 -0.09 12.50 3.86
CA SER A 164 -0.28 13.13 2.54
C SER A 164 0.49 12.41 1.42
N TRP A 165 1.59 11.75 1.77
CA TRP A 165 2.37 10.93 0.86
C TRP A 165 1.79 9.52 0.64
N ARG A 166 0.95 9.04 1.57
CA ARG A 166 0.26 7.73 1.51
C ARG A 166 -1.02 7.76 0.70
N CYS A 167 -1.82 8.80 0.92
CA CYS A 167 -3.10 9.01 0.25
C CYS A 167 -3.46 10.50 0.31
N ARG A 168 -4.42 10.89 -0.52
CA ARG A 168 -5.02 12.22 -0.52
C ARG A 168 -5.79 12.47 0.79
N PRO A 169 -5.38 13.43 1.64
CA PRO A 169 -6.04 13.64 2.93
C PRO A 169 -7.49 14.10 2.84
N ASP A 170 -7.85 14.86 1.81
CA ASP A 170 -9.24 15.26 1.55
C ASP A 170 -10.16 14.05 1.32
N HIS A 171 -9.70 13.06 0.56
CA HIS A 171 -10.42 11.79 0.39
C HIS A 171 -10.45 10.97 1.68
N LEU A 172 -9.33 10.94 2.43
CA LEU A 172 -9.25 10.21 3.70
C LEU A 172 -10.24 10.77 4.73
N CYS A 173 -10.34 12.10 4.85
CA CYS A 173 -11.28 12.76 5.73
C CYS A 173 -12.73 12.57 5.27
N LEU A 174 -13.02 12.61 3.96
CA LEU A 174 -14.35 12.31 3.44
C LEU A 174 -14.77 10.86 3.73
N HIS A 175 -13.86 9.90 3.56
CA HIS A 175 -14.09 8.52 4.00
C HIS A 175 -14.36 8.44 5.51
N ALA A 176 -13.51 9.05 6.34
CA ALA A 176 -13.63 9.00 7.79
C ALA A 176 -14.95 9.65 8.27
N LYS A 177 -15.41 10.72 7.62
CA LYS A 177 -16.74 11.31 7.84
C LYS A 177 -17.84 10.27 7.57
N ALA A 178 -17.79 9.57 6.45
CA ALA A 178 -18.76 8.52 6.13
C ALA A 178 -18.71 7.33 7.12
N ASP A 179 -17.51 6.90 7.54
CA ASP A 179 -17.32 5.85 8.57
C ASP A 179 -17.97 6.26 9.89
N ALA A 180 -17.69 7.49 10.35
CA ALA A 180 -18.32 8.05 11.54
C ALA A 180 -19.85 8.11 11.42
N MET A 181 -20.37 8.58 10.28
CA MET A 181 -21.83 8.68 10.02
C MET A 181 -22.50 7.29 9.93
N GLY A 182 -21.78 6.27 9.45
CA GLY A 182 -22.23 4.88 9.35
C GLY A 182 -22.19 4.10 10.67
N ARG A 183 -21.73 4.73 11.76
CA ARG A 183 -21.58 4.12 13.09
C ARG A 183 -22.77 4.40 14.01
N LYS A 184 -23.15 3.42 14.84
CA LYS A 184 -24.08 3.66 15.98
C LYS A 184 -23.30 3.59 17.28
N CYS A 185 -22.93 4.74 17.82
CA CYS A 185 -22.22 4.88 19.10
C CYS A 185 -22.58 6.19 19.81
N GLU A 186 -22.33 6.26 21.12
CA GLU A 186 -22.61 7.46 21.92
C GLU A 186 -21.67 8.64 21.59
N ASP A 187 -20.46 8.34 21.12
CA ASP A 187 -19.38 9.29 20.84
C ASP A 187 -19.28 9.73 19.37
N GLN A 188 -20.31 9.44 18.54
CA GLN A 188 -20.31 9.75 17.11
C GLN A 188 -19.99 11.23 16.81
N GLN A 189 -20.58 12.15 17.58
CA GLN A 189 -20.36 13.59 17.40
C GLN A 189 -18.90 13.98 17.66
N SER A 190 -18.28 13.42 18.70
CA SER A 190 -16.86 13.66 19.02
C SER A 190 -15.95 13.13 17.91
N ILE A 191 -16.28 11.99 17.30
CA ILE A 191 -15.54 11.46 16.15
C ILE A 191 -15.61 12.43 14.95
N LEU A 192 -16.79 12.96 14.63
CA LEU A 192 -16.97 13.94 13.55
C LEU A 192 -16.21 15.25 13.81
N GLU A 193 -16.15 15.70 15.06
CA GLU A 193 -15.35 16.85 15.47
C GLU A 193 -13.86 16.57 15.26
N ASN A 194 -13.36 15.41 15.67
CA ASN A 194 -11.98 15.00 15.44
C ASN A 194 -11.63 14.91 13.94
N VAL A 195 -12.52 14.37 13.10
CA VAL A 195 -12.34 14.38 11.63
C VAL A 195 -12.21 15.81 11.10
N SER A 196 -13.02 16.73 11.62
CA SER A 196 -12.97 18.16 11.24
C SER A 196 -11.65 18.82 11.67
N LEU A 197 -11.17 18.51 12.87
CA LEU A 197 -9.87 18.97 13.38
C LEU A 197 -8.70 18.37 12.58
N ALA A 198 -8.81 17.10 12.17
CA ALA A 198 -7.82 16.47 11.32
C ALA A 198 -7.73 17.19 9.96
N ALA A 199 -8.88 17.54 9.35
CA ALA A 199 -8.90 18.31 8.11
C ALA A 199 -8.17 19.67 8.24
N LEU A 200 -8.41 20.40 9.35
CA LEU A 200 -7.66 21.64 9.65
C LEU A 200 -6.16 21.37 9.78
N THR A 201 -5.77 20.28 10.44
CA THR A 201 -4.34 19.91 10.58
C THR A 201 -3.66 19.71 9.23
N PHE A 202 -4.31 19.02 8.29
CA PHE A 202 -3.80 18.84 6.93
C PHE A 202 -3.74 20.15 6.14
N GLN A 203 -4.71 21.05 6.33
CA GLN A 203 -4.72 22.37 5.71
C GLN A 203 -3.59 23.26 6.25
N GLU A 204 -3.38 23.28 7.56
CA GLU A 204 -2.29 24.01 8.22
C GLU A 204 -0.91 23.50 7.78
N ALA A 205 -0.77 22.19 7.59
CA ALA A 205 0.44 21.57 7.05
C ALA A 205 0.59 21.77 5.52
N ASN A 206 -0.36 22.43 4.85
CA ASN A 206 -0.39 22.63 3.40
C ASN A 206 -0.26 21.30 2.63
N CYS A 207 -1.07 20.31 3.01
CA CYS A 207 -1.10 19.00 2.36
C CYS A 207 -2.51 18.39 2.31
N TRP A 208 -3.55 19.23 2.22
CA TRP A 208 -4.96 18.81 2.24
C TRP A 208 -5.37 17.95 1.04
N ASP A 209 -5.08 18.42 -0.17
CA ASP A 209 -5.47 17.79 -1.43
C ASP A 209 -4.27 17.33 -2.27
N HIS A 210 -3.07 17.44 -1.71
CA HIS A 210 -1.81 17.11 -2.36
C HIS A 210 -0.77 16.61 -1.34
N GLN A 211 0.29 15.97 -1.86
CA GLN A 211 1.45 15.58 -1.07
C GLN A 211 2.19 16.81 -0.56
N PHE A 212 2.66 16.78 0.69
CA PHE A 212 3.52 17.85 1.22
C PHE A 212 4.74 18.06 0.31
N ALA A 213 5.01 19.31 -0.06
CA ALA A 213 6.11 19.67 -0.94
C ALA A 213 7.42 19.88 -0.16
N PHE A 214 8.31 18.89 -0.19
CA PHE A 214 9.67 19.02 0.32
C PHE A 214 10.54 19.85 -0.63
N ALA A 215 11.60 20.48 -0.10
CA ALA A 215 12.53 21.30 -0.89
C ALA A 215 13.22 20.51 -2.02
N ASN A 216 13.57 19.25 -1.74
CA ASN A 216 14.15 18.31 -2.71
C ASN A 216 13.95 16.84 -2.27
N ASP A 217 14.42 15.90 -3.10
CA ASP A 217 14.24 14.46 -2.88
C ASP A 217 14.98 13.96 -1.63
N GLU A 218 16.17 14.49 -1.35
CA GLU A 218 16.92 14.17 -0.13
C GLU A 218 16.19 14.67 1.13
N SER A 219 15.62 15.86 1.08
CA SER A 219 14.85 16.43 2.20
C SER A 219 13.64 15.55 2.54
N ARG A 220 12.93 15.06 1.50
CA ARG A 220 11.86 14.07 1.66
C ARG A 220 12.38 12.81 2.33
N VAL A 221 13.42 12.19 1.76
CA VAL A 221 13.97 10.93 2.29
C VAL A 221 14.40 11.09 3.75
N ALA A 222 15.17 12.13 4.05
CA ALA A 222 15.66 12.41 5.39
C ALA A 222 14.53 12.63 6.39
N PHE A 223 13.43 13.29 5.98
CA PHE A 223 12.25 13.46 6.84
C PHE A 223 11.66 12.12 7.27
N PHE A 224 11.46 11.18 6.34
CA PHE A 224 10.88 9.87 6.65
C PHE A 224 11.83 8.91 7.40
N GLU A 225 13.13 9.20 7.41
CA GLU A 225 14.12 8.38 8.12
C GLU A 225 14.44 8.87 9.53
N LEU A 226 14.39 10.19 9.75
CA LEU A 226 14.81 10.83 10.98
C LEU A 226 13.61 11.46 11.68
N GLU A 227 13.34 11.00 12.91
CA GLU A 227 12.13 11.37 13.67
C GLU A 227 12.02 12.89 13.92
N ASP A 228 13.14 13.57 14.19
CA ASP A 228 13.17 15.00 14.56
C ASP A 228 13.54 15.95 13.40
N ARG A 229 13.42 15.51 12.14
CA ARG A 229 13.79 16.34 10.99
C ARG A 229 12.71 17.38 10.68
N ASP A 230 13.12 18.64 10.60
CA ASP A 230 12.25 19.73 10.12
C ASP A 230 11.80 19.46 8.67
N PRO A 231 10.48 19.42 8.37
CA PRO A 231 10.00 19.20 7.01
C PRO A 231 10.38 20.30 6.00
N HIS A 232 10.77 21.49 6.47
CA HIS A 232 11.21 22.60 5.62
C HIS A 232 12.74 22.67 5.49
N TYR A 233 13.48 21.74 6.09
CA TYR A 233 14.92 21.64 5.91
C TYR A 233 15.27 21.39 4.44
N GLU A 234 16.14 22.23 3.89
CA GLU A 234 16.70 22.04 2.56
C GLU A 234 18.02 21.27 2.68
N ALA A 235 17.99 19.99 2.33
CA ALA A 235 19.17 19.14 2.35
C ALA A 235 20.12 19.47 1.19
N HIS A 236 21.42 19.43 1.47
CA HIS A 236 22.45 19.56 0.44
C HIS A 236 22.63 18.23 -0.30
N GLU A 237 22.43 18.25 -1.62
CA GLU A 237 22.56 17.07 -2.47
C GLU A 237 23.99 16.94 -3.01
N ALA A 238 24.75 16.00 -2.45
CA ALA A 238 26.04 15.59 -2.99
C ALA A 238 26.23 14.09 -2.79
N PHE A 239 25.93 13.33 -3.84
CA PHE A 239 25.98 11.89 -3.82
C PHE A 239 27.25 11.40 -4.53
N PRO A 240 28.02 10.46 -3.93
CA PRO A 240 29.23 9.91 -4.55
C PRO A 240 28.91 8.93 -5.68
N CYS A 241 27.71 8.35 -5.69
CA CYS A 241 27.19 7.49 -6.75
C CYS A 241 25.67 7.36 -6.69
N THR A 242 25.10 6.78 -7.75
CA THR A 242 23.69 6.39 -7.87
C THR A 242 23.56 4.87 -7.86
N VAL A 243 22.63 4.35 -7.06
CA VAL A 243 22.35 2.92 -6.96
C VAL A 243 20.90 2.65 -7.31
N ILE A 244 20.69 1.78 -8.31
CA ILE A 244 19.36 1.34 -8.73
C ILE A 244 19.01 0.06 -7.99
N VAL A 245 17.95 0.08 -7.20
CA VAL A 245 17.43 -1.09 -6.45
C VAL A 245 16.21 -1.63 -7.18
N MET A 246 16.33 -2.85 -7.70
CA MET A 246 15.19 -3.52 -8.32
C MET A 246 14.23 -4.05 -7.26
N SER A 247 12.93 -3.98 -7.56
CA SER A 247 11.85 -4.54 -6.75
C SER A 247 10.77 -5.13 -7.67
N GLY A 248 10.24 -6.29 -7.32
CA GLY A 248 9.18 -6.94 -8.09
C GLY A 248 9.22 -8.45 -7.95
N LEU A 249 8.07 -9.09 -8.20
CA LEU A 249 7.93 -10.54 -8.10
C LEU A 249 8.91 -11.28 -9.04
N PRO A 250 9.30 -12.53 -8.73
CA PRO A 250 9.93 -13.40 -9.72
C PRO A 250 9.02 -13.53 -10.95
N GLY A 251 9.59 -13.54 -12.15
CA GLY A 251 8.81 -13.58 -13.38
C GLY A 251 8.75 -12.24 -14.11
N VAL A 252 8.66 -11.12 -13.38
CA VAL A 252 8.24 -9.80 -13.90
C VAL A 252 9.20 -9.11 -14.91
N GLY A 253 10.34 -9.73 -15.22
CA GLY A 253 11.28 -9.17 -16.22
C GLY A 253 12.35 -8.20 -15.69
N LYS A 254 12.71 -8.25 -14.40
CA LYS A 254 13.79 -7.43 -13.81
C LYS A 254 15.10 -7.50 -14.62
N ASP A 255 15.57 -8.71 -14.94
CA ASP A 255 16.83 -8.90 -15.66
C ASP A 255 16.78 -8.33 -17.08
N THR A 256 15.64 -8.50 -17.76
CA THR A 256 15.38 -7.90 -19.08
C THR A 256 15.40 -6.38 -19.01
N TRP A 257 14.81 -5.79 -17.97
CA TRP A 257 14.83 -4.35 -17.74
C TRP A 257 16.25 -3.84 -17.48
N ILE A 258 17.03 -4.54 -16.66
CA ILE A 258 18.43 -4.20 -16.38
C ILE A 258 19.25 -4.22 -17.67
N GLY A 259 19.18 -5.31 -18.44
CA GLY A 259 19.94 -5.46 -19.68
C GLY A 259 19.60 -4.40 -20.74
N LYS A 260 18.35 -3.91 -20.74
CA LYS A 260 17.91 -2.85 -21.67
C LYS A 260 18.32 -1.45 -21.21
N ASN A 261 18.19 -1.14 -19.92
CA ASN A 261 18.30 0.23 -19.41
C ASN A 261 19.64 0.54 -18.74
N CYS A 262 20.34 -0.49 -18.23
CA CYS A 262 21.59 -0.34 -17.48
C CYS A 262 22.70 -1.30 -17.98
N PRO A 263 22.93 -1.47 -19.30
CA PRO A 263 23.83 -2.51 -19.83
C PRO A 263 25.28 -2.38 -19.35
N GLU A 264 25.73 -1.15 -19.07
CA GLU A 264 27.12 -0.85 -18.66
C GLU A 264 27.32 -0.85 -17.13
N HIS A 265 26.25 -0.97 -16.34
CA HIS A 265 26.35 -0.91 -14.88
C HIS A 265 26.68 -2.28 -14.29
N PRO A 266 27.62 -2.36 -13.32
CA PRO A 266 27.79 -3.56 -12.52
C PRO A 266 26.48 -3.96 -11.84
N VAL A 267 26.21 -5.26 -11.76
CA VAL A 267 24.99 -5.79 -11.13
C VAL A 267 25.36 -6.67 -9.95
N VAL A 268 24.93 -6.26 -8.75
CA VAL A 268 24.95 -7.10 -7.55
C VAL A 268 23.63 -7.87 -7.51
N SER A 269 23.65 -9.08 -8.07
CA SER A 269 22.48 -9.97 -8.14
C SER A 269 22.55 -11.07 -7.09
N LEU A 270 21.52 -11.17 -6.25
CA LEU A 270 21.45 -12.24 -5.25
C LEU A 270 21.28 -13.62 -5.90
N ASP A 271 20.63 -13.71 -7.06
CA ASP A 271 20.46 -14.96 -7.78
C ASP A 271 21.81 -15.44 -8.36
N THR A 272 22.58 -14.54 -8.99
CA THR A 272 23.92 -14.88 -9.48
C THR A 272 24.86 -15.31 -8.35
N ILE A 273 24.80 -14.63 -7.20
CA ILE A 273 25.62 -14.99 -6.03
C ILE A 273 25.20 -16.36 -5.45
N ARG A 274 23.91 -16.73 -5.50
CA ARG A 274 23.47 -18.09 -5.11
C ARG A 274 24.10 -19.15 -5.99
N ASP A 275 24.08 -18.93 -7.30
CA ASP A 275 24.63 -19.87 -8.28
C ASP A 275 26.15 -20.03 -8.10
N GLU A 276 26.87 -18.92 -7.93
CA GLU A 276 28.32 -18.92 -7.68
C GLU A 276 28.70 -19.66 -6.39
N LEU A 277 27.88 -19.56 -5.34
CA LEU A 277 28.12 -20.22 -4.05
C LEU A 277 27.52 -21.63 -3.98
N GLY A 278 26.77 -22.08 -5.00
CA GLY A 278 26.06 -23.35 -5.00
C GLY A 278 24.99 -23.47 -3.90
N VAL A 279 24.37 -22.35 -3.50
CA VAL A 279 23.37 -22.30 -2.42
C VAL A 279 21.96 -22.29 -3.03
N SER A 280 21.12 -23.27 -2.67
CA SER A 280 19.73 -23.30 -3.13
C SER A 280 18.93 -22.13 -2.55
N ALA A 281 17.90 -21.67 -3.26
CA ALA A 281 16.97 -20.64 -2.78
C ALA A 281 16.23 -21.05 -1.49
N SER A 282 16.15 -22.35 -1.18
CA SER A 282 15.56 -22.90 0.05
C SER A 282 16.50 -22.91 1.25
N ASP A 283 17.81 -22.75 1.01
CA ASP A 283 18.82 -22.96 2.05
C ASP A 283 19.08 -21.69 2.85
N ASN A 284 20.00 -21.75 3.82
CA ASN A 284 20.36 -20.58 4.63
C ASN A 284 21.01 -19.49 3.76
N GLN A 285 20.29 -18.39 3.58
CA GLN A 285 20.68 -17.27 2.70
C GLN A 285 21.72 -16.32 3.32
N GLY A 286 22.20 -16.57 4.55
CA GLY A 286 23.10 -15.66 5.26
C GLY A 286 24.40 -15.35 4.52
N GLN A 287 25.04 -16.37 3.94
CA GLN A 287 26.29 -16.20 3.19
C GLN A 287 26.08 -15.42 1.88
N VAL A 288 25.00 -15.70 1.16
CA VAL A 288 24.61 -14.98 -0.07
C VAL A 288 24.40 -13.49 0.22
N ILE A 289 23.66 -13.17 1.28
CA ILE A 289 23.40 -11.78 1.68
C ILE A 289 24.69 -11.07 2.08
N GLN A 290 25.59 -11.74 2.83
CA GLN A 290 26.88 -11.17 3.20
C GLN A 290 27.77 -10.89 1.98
N ALA A 291 27.84 -11.83 1.04
CA ALA A 291 28.59 -11.65 -0.20
C ALA A 291 28.02 -10.51 -1.05
N ALA A 292 26.70 -10.39 -1.14
CA ALA A 292 26.04 -9.29 -1.85
C ALA A 292 26.35 -7.93 -1.20
N HIS A 293 26.29 -7.83 0.13
CA HIS A 293 26.66 -6.60 0.83
C HIS A 293 28.13 -6.23 0.62
N GLU A 294 29.06 -7.19 0.60
CA GLU A 294 30.47 -6.86 0.39
C GLU A 294 30.73 -6.38 -1.04
N ARG A 295 30.16 -7.01 -2.07
CA ARG A 295 30.23 -6.52 -3.45
C ARG A 295 29.64 -5.11 -3.60
N ALA A 296 28.51 -4.84 -2.94
CA ALA A 296 27.94 -3.51 -2.93
C ALA A 296 28.88 -2.49 -2.26
N ARG A 297 29.51 -2.84 -1.13
CA ARG A 297 30.47 -1.95 -0.45
C ARG A 297 31.70 -1.64 -1.31
N GLU A 298 32.17 -2.58 -2.12
CA GLU A 298 33.27 -2.31 -3.07
C GLU A 298 32.90 -1.20 -4.05
N HIS A 299 31.69 -1.23 -4.62
CA HIS A 299 31.20 -0.17 -5.51
C HIS A 299 30.95 1.15 -4.77
N LEU A 300 30.33 1.10 -3.60
CA LEU A 300 30.04 2.29 -2.78
C LEU A 300 31.32 3.01 -2.36
N ARG A 301 32.35 2.29 -1.88
CA ARG A 301 33.66 2.88 -1.52
C ARG A 301 34.36 3.49 -2.72
N ALA A 302 34.11 2.98 -3.92
CA ALA A 302 34.68 3.48 -5.16
C ALA A 302 33.87 4.64 -5.78
N GLY A 303 32.72 5.03 -5.20
CA GLY A 303 31.82 6.01 -5.80
C GLY A 303 31.33 5.58 -7.19
N ARG A 304 31.09 4.28 -7.38
CA ARG A 304 30.67 3.72 -8.68
C ARG A 304 29.18 3.40 -8.67
N ASP A 305 28.49 3.83 -9.72
CA ASP A 305 27.09 3.48 -9.95
C ASP A 305 26.94 1.98 -10.21
N PHE A 306 25.87 1.37 -9.66
CA PHE A 306 25.58 -0.05 -9.85
C PHE A 306 24.11 -0.37 -9.62
N VAL A 307 23.70 -1.59 -10.02
CA VAL A 307 22.35 -2.11 -9.80
C VAL A 307 22.36 -3.16 -8.70
N TRP A 308 21.47 -3.03 -7.72
CA TRP A 308 21.13 -4.07 -6.76
C TRP A 308 19.90 -4.85 -7.24
N ASN A 309 20.10 -6.09 -7.67
CA ASN A 309 19.03 -6.93 -8.20
C ASN A 309 18.59 -8.00 -7.19
N ALA A 310 17.36 -7.85 -6.69
CA ALA A 310 16.68 -8.81 -5.85
C ALA A 310 15.15 -8.66 -6.02
N THR A 311 14.37 -9.57 -5.44
CA THR A 311 12.90 -9.48 -5.47
C THR A 311 12.37 -8.31 -4.64
N ASN A 312 12.92 -8.08 -3.44
CA ASN A 312 12.65 -6.90 -2.60
C ASN A 312 11.16 -6.58 -2.37
N VAL A 313 10.31 -7.62 -2.30
CA VAL A 313 8.85 -7.49 -2.30
C VAL A 313 8.25 -6.92 -1.01
N THR A 314 9.00 -6.90 0.10
CA THR A 314 8.54 -6.33 1.38
C THR A 314 9.33 -5.07 1.72
N ARG A 315 8.69 -4.13 2.44
CA ARG A 315 9.36 -2.93 2.97
C ARG A 315 10.54 -3.29 3.86
N GLN A 316 10.43 -4.36 4.65
CA GLN A 316 11.51 -4.81 5.54
C GLN A 316 12.75 -5.26 4.76
N ASN A 317 12.58 -5.94 3.62
CA ASN A 317 13.71 -6.37 2.80
C ASN A 317 14.37 -5.16 2.13
N ARG A 318 13.56 -4.24 1.61
CA ARG A 318 14.05 -2.98 1.05
C ARG A 318 14.80 -2.13 2.07
N SER A 319 14.25 -1.93 3.27
CA SER A 319 14.86 -1.04 4.27
C SER A 319 16.28 -1.47 4.68
N ARG A 320 16.60 -2.77 4.63
CA ARG A 320 17.95 -3.28 4.90
C ARG A 320 18.95 -2.84 3.85
N VAL A 321 18.60 -2.98 2.56
CA VAL A 321 19.47 -2.54 1.46
C VAL A 321 19.54 -1.03 1.42
N LEU A 322 18.40 -0.33 1.51
CA LEU A 322 18.34 1.13 1.46
C LEU A 322 19.22 1.77 2.54
N ARG A 323 19.19 1.24 3.77
CA ARG A 323 20.06 1.70 4.86
C ARG A 323 21.55 1.56 4.51
N LEU A 324 21.97 0.39 3.99
CA LEU A 324 23.36 0.19 3.59
C LEU A 324 23.80 1.22 2.54
N LEU A 325 22.97 1.50 1.54
CA LEU A 325 23.30 2.45 0.48
C LEU A 325 23.41 3.89 1.02
N ARG A 326 22.48 4.26 1.90
CA ARG A 326 22.42 5.57 2.55
C ARG A 326 23.55 5.82 3.55
N ASP A 327 24.00 4.79 4.26
CA ASP A 327 25.17 4.88 5.16
C ASP A 327 26.45 5.30 4.40
N TYR A 328 26.49 5.09 3.08
CA TYR A 328 27.58 5.52 2.19
C TYR A 328 27.25 6.81 1.41
N GLY A 329 26.11 7.46 1.71
CA GLY A 329 25.66 8.70 1.07
C GLY A 329 25.22 8.54 -0.39
N ALA A 330 24.88 7.33 -0.85
CA ALA A 330 24.48 7.11 -2.24
C ALA A 330 23.11 7.72 -2.56
N CYS A 331 22.96 8.25 -3.77
CA CYS A 331 21.65 8.49 -4.35
C CYS A 331 21.02 7.14 -4.67
N VAL A 332 19.75 6.97 -4.31
CA VAL A 332 19.04 5.69 -4.44
C VAL A 332 17.83 5.89 -5.32
N GLU A 333 17.71 5.06 -6.35
CA GLU A 333 16.53 4.91 -7.17
C GLU A 333 15.94 3.50 -6.97
N ILE A 334 14.64 3.38 -6.75
CA ILE A 334 13.95 2.09 -6.78
C ILE A 334 13.25 1.95 -8.13
N VAL A 335 13.46 0.82 -8.80
CA VAL A 335 12.69 0.45 -9.99
C VAL A 335 11.80 -0.73 -9.62
N TYR A 336 10.50 -0.45 -9.55
CA TYR A 336 9.46 -1.42 -9.25
C TYR A 336 8.80 -1.88 -10.54
N LEU A 337 8.88 -3.18 -10.81
CA LEU A 337 8.19 -3.79 -11.93
C LEU A 337 6.96 -4.54 -11.41
N GLU A 338 5.81 -4.27 -12.02
CA GLU A 338 4.59 -5.02 -11.79
C GLU A 338 3.93 -5.41 -13.10
N GLU A 339 3.48 -6.65 -13.18
CA GLU A 339 2.77 -7.19 -14.33
C GLU A 339 1.43 -7.74 -13.87
N ASN A 340 0.46 -7.82 -14.78
CA ASN A 340 -0.82 -8.45 -14.46
C ASN A 340 -0.60 -9.94 -14.09
N PRO A 341 -1.43 -10.52 -13.21
CA PRO A 341 -1.19 -11.87 -12.69
C PRO A 341 -1.08 -12.97 -13.76
N ASP A 342 -1.85 -12.86 -14.85
CA ASP A 342 -1.88 -13.87 -15.90
C ASP A 342 -0.61 -13.81 -16.76
N GLN A 343 -0.16 -12.61 -17.10
CA GLN A 343 1.09 -12.40 -17.83
C GLN A 343 2.31 -12.76 -16.95
N LEU A 344 2.30 -12.44 -15.66
CA LEU A 344 3.33 -12.86 -14.72
C LEU A 344 3.47 -14.40 -14.67
N ARG A 345 2.33 -15.10 -14.59
CA ARG A 345 2.29 -16.58 -14.61
C ARG A 345 2.79 -17.12 -15.94
N HIS A 346 2.40 -16.52 -17.05
CA HIS A 346 2.88 -16.89 -18.38
C HIS A 346 4.41 -16.78 -18.47
N GLN A 347 4.96 -15.59 -18.15
CA GLN A 347 6.40 -15.34 -18.14
C GLN A 347 7.17 -16.28 -17.20
N ASN A 348 6.61 -16.61 -16.04
CA ASN A 348 7.26 -17.53 -15.11
C ASN A 348 7.23 -19.00 -15.57
N ARG A 349 6.28 -19.42 -16.42
CA ARG A 349 6.25 -20.78 -16.96
C ARG A 349 7.22 -20.98 -18.12
N GLU A 350 7.54 -19.93 -18.85
CA GLU A 350 8.43 -19.98 -20.01
C GLU A 350 9.92 -19.91 -19.67
N ARG A 351 10.28 -19.54 -18.43
CA ARG A 351 11.68 -19.47 -18.00
C ARG A 351 12.28 -20.87 -17.75
N PRO A 352 13.58 -21.08 -18.01
CA PRO A 352 14.30 -22.31 -17.68
C PRO A 352 14.20 -22.68 -16.19
N ASP A 353 14.37 -21.69 -15.31
CA ASP A 353 14.32 -21.85 -13.85
C ASP A 353 13.00 -21.30 -13.28
N ALA A 354 11.89 -21.94 -13.68
CA ALA A 354 10.55 -21.59 -13.24
C ALA A 354 10.41 -21.65 -11.71
N VAL A 355 9.96 -20.52 -11.11
CA VAL A 355 9.68 -20.50 -9.67
C VAL A 355 8.33 -21.18 -9.44
N PRO A 356 8.19 -22.07 -8.45
CA PRO A 356 6.92 -22.74 -8.19
C PRO A 356 5.77 -21.74 -7.96
N GLU A 357 4.61 -21.99 -8.58
CA GLU A 357 3.41 -21.12 -8.49
C GLU A 357 2.99 -20.83 -7.04
N ALA A 358 3.17 -21.81 -6.14
CA ALA A 358 2.90 -21.64 -4.72
C ALA A 358 3.81 -20.59 -4.05
N VAL A 359 5.07 -20.48 -4.51
CA VAL A 359 6.01 -19.45 -4.04
C VAL A 359 5.62 -18.08 -4.57
N ILE A 360 5.24 -17.96 -5.84
CA ILE A 360 4.76 -16.68 -6.41
C ILE A 360 3.50 -16.21 -5.67
N THR A 361 2.55 -17.11 -5.46
CA THR A 361 1.32 -16.82 -4.69
C THR A 361 1.64 -16.43 -3.24
N HIS A 362 2.66 -17.03 -2.64
CA HIS A 362 3.10 -16.65 -1.30
C HIS A 362 3.75 -15.26 -1.27
N LEU A 363 4.56 -14.93 -2.27
CA LEU A 363 5.23 -13.63 -2.38
C LEU A 363 4.25 -12.51 -2.75
N SER A 364 3.26 -12.76 -3.61
CA SER A 364 2.24 -11.78 -3.96
C SER A 364 1.43 -11.33 -2.75
N LYS A 365 1.13 -12.24 -1.82
CA LYS A 365 0.46 -11.93 -0.54
C LYS A 365 1.29 -11.08 0.42
N LYS A 366 2.61 -11.01 0.20
CA LYS A 366 3.55 -10.20 0.98
C LYS A 366 4.00 -8.95 0.23
N LEU A 367 3.49 -8.74 -0.97
CA LEU A 367 3.92 -7.66 -1.84
C LEU A 367 3.47 -6.32 -1.25
N GLU A 368 4.44 -5.52 -0.88
CA GLU A 368 4.28 -4.13 -0.45
C GLU A 368 5.00 -3.28 -1.49
N PRO A 369 4.31 -2.65 -2.46
CA PRO A 369 4.95 -1.78 -3.43
C PRO A 369 5.79 -0.69 -2.76
N PRO A 370 6.96 -0.31 -3.32
CA PRO A 370 7.79 0.73 -2.75
C PRO A 370 7.05 2.05 -2.73
N GLN A 371 7.17 2.75 -1.62
CA GLN A 371 6.56 4.04 -1.43
C GLN A 371 7.49 5.15 -1.90
N LEU A 372 6.93 6.28 -2.33
CA LEU A 372 7.70 7.34 -3.01
C LEU A 372 8.78 8.01 -2.13
N TRP A 373 8.66 7.92 -0.79
CA TRP A 373 9.71 8.38 0.13
C TRP A 373 10.74 7.30 0.49
N GLU A 374 10.56 6.05 0.04
CA GLU A 374 11.56 5.00 0.32
C GLU A 374 12.88 5.26 -0.41
N ALA A 375 12.93 6.14 -1.41
CA ALA A 375 14.13 6.48 -2.17
C ALA A 375 14.04 7.89 -2.75
N HIS A 376 15.15 8.38 -3.29
CA HIS A 376 15.22 9.68 -3.97
C HIS A 376 14.36 9.66 -5.24
N ARG A 377 14.32 8.52 -5.92
CA ARG A 377 13.41 8.28 -7.03
C ARG A 377 12.77 6.89 -6.92
N VAL A 378 11.48 6.80 -7.26
CA VAL A 378 10.79 5.52 -7.39
C VAL A 378 10.12 5.48 -8.76
N ASN A 379 10.61 4.58 -9.62
CA ASN A 379 10.09 4.36 -10.96
C ASN A 379 9.15 3.14 -10.91
N LEU A 380 7.88 3.38 -11.24
CA LEU A 380 6.85 2.33 -11.35
C LEU A 380 6.76 1.94 -12.82
N VAL A 381 7.05 0.67 -13.12
CA VAL A 381 7.18 0.11 -14.48
C VAL A 381 6.19 -1.00 -14.71
#